data_AF-A0A371AVZ2-F1
#
_entry.id   AF-A0A371AVZ2-F1
#
_cell.length_a   1.000
_cell.length_b   1.000
_cell.length_c   1.000
_cell.angle_alpha   90.00
_cell.angle_beta   90.00
_cell.angle_gamma   90.00
#
_symmetry.space_group_name_H-M   'P 1'
#
loop_
_entity.id
_entity.type
_entity.pdbx_description
1 polymer ?
#
loop_
_entity_poly.entity_id
_entity_poly.type
_entity_poly.pdbx_seq_one_letter_code
_entity_poly.pdbx_strand_id
1 'polypeptide(L)'
;MNPYYNQNYTREQIDAILDKIKDCVVNNKYTIVLNENRKENIDFINEYNIRSDKQKSILLQLRTEDFCHTLQNTKIGFEYEVLYVFVPQVQLFNADGEEETVDIYTKFNVIDMFNGSRTVVISFHKPNKPIDYLFR
;
A
#
# COMPACT_ATOMS: atom_id res chain seq x y z
N MET A 1 -16.99 10.48 -10.94
CA MET A 1 -15.56 10.13 -10.89
C MET A 1 -14.79 11.32 -10.36
N ASN A 2 -14.00 11.11 -9.31
CA ASN A 2 -13.10 12.12 -8.79
C ASN A 2 -11.92 12.26 -9.79
N PRO A 3 -11.63 13.43 -10.38
CA PRO A 3 -10.57 13.59 -11.38
C PRO A 3 -9.17 13.26 -10.85
N TYR A 4 -9.00 13.14 -9.52
CA TYR A 4 -7.74 12.80 -8.88
C TYR A 4 -7.46 11.30 -8.82
N TYR A 5 -8.45 10.43 -9.07
CA TYR A 5 -8.30 8.97 -8.99
C TYR A 5 -8.48 8.34 -10.37
N ASN A 6 -7.52 7.50 -10.75
CA ASN A 6 -7.57 6.74 -11.99
C ASN A 6 -7.83 5.25 -11.71
N GLN A 7 -8.88 4.74 -12.33
CA GLN A 7 -9.34 3.35 -12.27
C GLN A 7 -9.32 2.66 -13.65
N ASN A 8 -8.75 3.31 -14.68
CA ASN A 8 -8.68 2.74 -16.02
C ASN A 8 -7.53 1.73 -16.13
N TYR A 9 -7.70 0.57 -15.47
CA TYR A 9 -6.76 -0.54 -15.47
C TYR A 9 -7.46 -1.86 -15.70
N THR A 10 -6.81 -2.76 -16.42
CA THR A 10 -7.22 -4.17 -16.47
C THR A 10 -6.64 -4.94 -15.29
N ARG A 11 -7.19 -6.12 -15.01
CA ARG A 11 -6.67 -7.02 -13.96
C ARG A 11 -5.21 -7.38 -14.24
N GLU A 12 -4.87 -7.70 -15.48
CA GLU A 12 -3.53 -8.10 -15.91
C GLU A 12 -2.51 -6.98 -15.72
N GLN A 13 -2.91 -5.72 -15.94
CA GLN A 13 -2.03 -4.57 -15.68
C GLN A 13 -1.73 -4.43 -14.18
N ILE A 14 -2.73 -4.63 -13.33
CA ILE A 14 -2.55 -4.58 -11.88
C ILE A 14 -1.80 -5.79 -11.35
N ASP A 15 -2.04 -7.00 -11.89
CA ASP A 15 -1.26 -8.20 -11.59
C ASP A 15 0.23 -7.95 -11.85
N ALA A 16 0.58 -7.40 -13.01
CA ALA A 16 1.98 -7.11 -13.35
C ALA A 16 2.64 -6.09 -12.41
N ILE A 17 1.90 -5.06 -11.96
CA ILE A 17 2.41 -4.10 -10.97
C ILE A 17 2.55 -4.75 -9.60
N LEU A 18 1.57 -5.56 -9.21
CA LEU A 18 1.57 -6.25 -7.94
C LEU A 18 2.70 -7.27 -7.86
N ASP A 19 3.01 -7.97 -8.95
CA ASP A 19 4.17 -8.86 -9.05
C ASP A 19 5.49 -8.10 -8.85
N LYS A 20 5.64 -6.91 -9.45
CA LYS A 20 6.81 -6.05 -9.20
C LYS A 20 6.91 -5.64 -7.73
N ILE A 21 5.80 -5.25 -7.11
CA ILE A 21 5.75 -4.89 -5.68
C ILE A 21 6.17 -6.09 -4.83
N LYS A 22 5.61 -7.27 -5.09
CA LYS A 22 5.90 -8.49 -4.34
C LYS A 22 7.34 -8.94 -4.52
N ASP A 23 7.90 -8.87 -5.73
CA ASP A 23 9.32 -9.15 -5.97
C ASP A 23 10.23 -8.22 -5.16
N CYS A 24 9.92 -6.91 -5.15
CA CYS A 24 10.65 -5.96 -4.30
C CYS A 24 10.56 -6.35 -2.82
N VAL A 25 9.38 -6.73 -2.33
CA VAL A 25 9.16 -7.12 -0.93
C VAL A 25 9.91 -8.41 -0.58
N VAL A 26 9.84 -9.45 -1.42
CA VAL A 26 10.56 -10.72 -1.24
C VAL A 26 12.06 -10.45 -1.07
N ASN A 27 12.63 -9.63 -1.97
CA ASN A 27 14.05 -9.27 -2.01
C ASN A 27 14.45 -8.18 -1.00
N ASN A 28 13.57 -7.79 -0.07
CA ASN A 28 13.79 -6.72 0.92
C ASN A 28 14.15 -5.35 0.28
N LYS A 29 13.78 -5.13 -0.98
CA LYS A 29 13.89 -3.87 -1.73
C LYS A 29 12.64 -3.00 -1.52
N TYR A 30 12.20 -2.87 -0.28
CA TYR A 30 11.07 -2.02 0.07
C TYR A 30 11.32 -1.19 1.33
N THR A 31 10.55 -0.13 1.50
CA THR A 31 10.61 0.70 2.71
C THR A 31 9.24 1.26 3.03
N ILE A 32 8.76 1.07 4.26
CA ILE A 32 7.60 1.77 4.78
C ILE A 32 8.06 3.09 5.38
N VAL A 33 7.44 4.20 4.98
CA VAL A 33 7.84 5.54 5.42
C VAL A 33 7.32 5.80 6.84
N LEU A 34 8.24 5.96 7.80
CA LEU A 34 7.96 6.14 9.24
C LEU A 34 8.65 7.40 9.80
N ASN A 35 8.32 8.58 9.27
CA ASN A 35 8.84 9.86 9.78
C ASN A 35 7.75 10.67 10.49
N GLU A 36 8.11 11.83 11.04
CA GLU A 36 7.19 12.71 11.80
C GLU A 36 5.92 13.11 11.01
N ASN A 37 6.01 13.19 9.68
CA ASN A 37 4.89 13.48 8.79
C ASN A 37 4.03 12.23 8.47
N ARG A 38 4.36 11.08 9.04
CA ARG A 38 3.69 9.77 8.85
C ARG A 38 3.19 9.21 10.18
N LYS A 39 2.68 10.08 11.05
CA LYS A 39 2.11 9.69 12.34
C LYS A 39 1.02 8.61 12.22
N GLU A 40 0.14 8.70 11.22
CA GLU A 40 -0.87 7.65 10.99
C GLU A 40 -0.26 6.27 10.74
N ASN A 41 0.86 6.18 10.00
CA ASN A 41 1.56 4.90 9.80
C ASN A 41 2.13 4.38 11.13
N ILE A 42 2.76 5.27 11.90
CA ILE A 42 3.41 4.95 13.19
C ILE A 42 2.35 4.48 14.19
N ASP A 43 1.28 5.25 14.36
CA ASP A 43 0.20 4.97 15.29
C ASP A 43 -0.48 3.64 14.94
N PHE A 44 -0.80 3.41 13.66
CA PHE A 44 -1.40 2.15 13.21
C PHE A 44 -0.50 0.92 13.46
N ILE A 45 0.78 1.03 13.13
CA ILE A 45 1.73 -0.06 13.35
C ILE A 45 1.87 -0.39 14.84
N ASN A 46 1.86 0.64 15.70
CA ASN A 46 1.95 0.46 17.15
C ASN A 46 0.66 -0.12 17.73
N GLU A 47 -0.51 0.39 17.32
CA GLU A 47 -1.83 -0.04 17.77
C GLU A 47 -2.05 -1.55 17.58
N TYR A 48 -1.64 -2.08 16.43
CA TYR A 48 -1.80 -3.51 16.08
C TYR A 48 -0.52 -4.33 16.24
N ASN A 49 0.54 -3.76 16.84
CA ASN A 49 1.84 -4.41 16.98
C ASN A 49 2.33 -5.07 15.66
N ILE A 50 2.20 -4.35 14.54
CA ILE A 50 2.53 -4.85 13.20
C ILE A 50 4.04 -4.80 13.01
N ARG A 51 4.73 -5.81 13.55
CA ARG A 51 6.18 -5.98 13.41
C ARG A 51 6.61 -6.22 11.96
N SER A 52 7.91 -6.09 11.68
CA SER A 52 8.45 -6.12 10.31
C SER A 52 8.10 -7.37 9.50
N ASP A 53 8.03 -8.53 10.16
CA ASP A 53 7.59 -9.80 9.59
C ASP A 53 6.11 -9.77 9.20
N LYS A 54 5.24 -9.24 10.09
CA LYS A 54 3.81 -9.06 9.80
C LYS A 54 3.60 -8.02 8.69
N GLN A 55 4.34 -6.91 8.70
CA GLN A 55 4.34 -5.92 7.61
C GLN A 55 4.67 -6.59 6.28
N LYS A 56 5.78 -7.34 6.22
CA LYS A 56 6.19 -8.08 5.02
C LYS A 56 5.10 -9.05 4.57
N SER A 57 4.52 -9.81 5.50
CA SER A 57 3.44 -10.76 5.21
C SER A 57 2.21 -10.08 4.60
N ILE A 58 1.74 -8.97 5.18
CA ILE A 58 0.61 -8.19 4.66
C ILE A 58 0.88 -7.74 3.23
N LEU A 59 2.07 -7.19 2.95
CA LEU A 59 2.43 -6.73 1.62
C LEU A 59 2.50 -7.88 0.59
N LEU A 60 2.94 -9.08 1.00
CA LEU A 60 2.98 -10.26 0.12
C LEU A 60 1.60 -10.87 -0.13
N GLN A 61 0.65 -10.66 0.79
CA GLN A 61 -0.72 -11.18 0.71
C GLN A 61 -1.66 -10.30 -0.11
N LEU A 62 -1.23 -9.10 -0.53
CA LEU A 62 -1.98 -8.24 -1.44
C LEU A 62 -2.45 -9.03 -2.67
N ARG A 63 -3.67 -8.76 -3.11
CA ARG A 63 -4.30 -9.33 -4.30
C ARG A 63 -4.75 -8.21 -5.22
N THR A 64 -4.99 -8.56 -6.48
CA THR A 64 -5.49 -7.61 -7.46
C THR A 64 -6.85 -7.05 -7.08
N GLU A 65 -7.70 -7.82 -6.41
CA GLU A 65 -8.97 -7.33 -5.87
C GLU A 65 -8.81 -6.30 -4.75
N ASP A 66 -7.64 -6.19 -4.12
CA ASP A 66 -7.37 -5.14 -3.13
C ASP A 66 -7.10 -3.78 -3.82
N PHE A 67 -6.90 -3.74 -5.15
CA PHE A 67 -6.63 -2.51 -5.87
C PHE A 67 -7.84 -1.58 -5.92
N CYS A 68 -7.60 -0.31 -5.61
CA CYS A 68 -8.63 0.72 -5.61
C CYS A 68 -8.48 1.68 -6.79
N HIS A 69 -7.31 2.32 -6.90
CA HIS A 69 -7.04 3.34 -7.91
C HIS A 69 -5.54 3.69 -7.92
N THR A 70 -5.12 4.42 -8.94
CA THR A 70 -3.88 5.20 -8.89
C THR A 70 -4.16 6.69 -8.73
N LEU A 71 -3.18 7.43 -8.21
CA LEU A 71 -3.18 8.89 -8.18
C LEU A 71 -1.79 9.42 -8.53
N GLN A 72 -1.73 10.62 -9.10
CA GLN A 72 -0.45 11.27 -9.40
C GLN A 72 0.17 11.83 -8.11
N ASN A 73 1.48 11.71 -7.98
CA ASN A 73 2.20 12.29 -6.86
C ASN A 73 2.09 13.83 -6.94
N THR A 74 1.74 14.48 -5.83
CA THR A 74 1.57 15.93 -5.76
C THR A 74 2.80 16.66 -5.23
N LYS A 75 3.86 15.91 -4.88
CA LYS A 75 5.11 16.48 -4.41
C LYS A 75 5.85 17.13 -5.57
N ILE A 76 6.24 18.39 -5.38
CA ILE A 76 7.01 19.15 -6.37
C ILE A 76 8.28 18.40 -6.77
N GLY A 77 8.49 18.22 -8.07
CA GLY A 77 9.62 17.48 -8.66
C GLY A 77 9.41 15.97 -8.76
N PHE A 78 8.23 15.45 -8.42
CA PHE A 78 7.87 14.04 -8.48
C PHE A 78 6.52 13.80 -9.16
N GLU A 79 5.96 14.80 -9.83
CA GLU A 79 4.61 14.78 -10.41
C GLU A 79 4.42 13.77 -11.54
N TYR A 80 5.52 13.23 -12.07
CA TYR A 80 5.54 12.14 -13.04
C TYR A 80 5.34 10.75 -12.40
N GLU A 81 5.40 10.65 -11.07
CA GLU A 81 5.26 9.38 -10.36
C GLU A 81 3.79 9.02 -10.16
N VAL A 82 3.45 7.79 -10.55
CA VAL A 82 2.14 7.19 -10.31
C VAL A 82 2.16 6.44 -8.98
N LEU A 83 1.21 6.76 -8.10
CA LEU A 83 1.04 6.11 -6.82
C LEU A 83 -0.11 5.10 -6.88
N TYR A 84 0.16 3.84 -6.53
CA TYR A 84 -0.82 2.75 -6.56
C TYR A 84 -1.43 2.54 -5.17
N VAL A 85 -2.75 2.48 -5.10
CA VAL A 85 -3.47 2.31 -3.84
C VAL A 85 -4.12 0.92 -3.81
N PHE A 86 -3.80 0.18 -2.75
CA PHE A 86 -4.44 -1.09 -2.42
C PHE A 86 -4.98 -1.03 -1.00
N VAL A 87 -6.12 -1.68 -0.75
CA VAL A 87 -6.72 -1.79 0.57
C VAL A 87 -7.05 -3.26 0.87
N PRO A 88 -6.08 -4.06 1.37
CA PRO A 88 -6.40 -5.40 1.84
C PRO A 88 -7.20 -5.35 3.14
N GLN A 89 -8.03 -6.37 3.32
CA GLN A 89 -8.68 -6.66 4.60
C GLN A 89 -7.87 -7.74 5.31
N VAL A 90 -7.41 -7.46 6.52
CA VAL A 90 -6.49 -8.33 7.26
C VAL A 90 -7.02 -8.54 8.67
N GLN A 91 -7.01 -9.80 9.12
CA GLN A 91 -7.27 -10.12 10.53
C GLN A 91 -6.05 -9.74 11.39
N LEU A 92 -6.29 -8.84 12.34
CA LEU A 92 -5.29 -8.32 13.28
C LEU A 92 -5.85 -8.35 14.70
N PHE A 93 -4.96 -8.36 15.69
CA PHE A 93 -5.32 -8.23 17.10
C PHE A 93 -5.10 -6.78 17.53
N ASN A 94 -6.12 -6.18 18.15
CA ASN A 94 -5.99 -4.85 18.73
C ASN A 94 -5.22 -4.90 20.07
N ALA A 95 -5.06 -3.73 20.72
CA ALA A 95 -4.32 -3.61 21.98
C ALA A 95 -4.93 -4.42 23.14
N ASP A 96 -6.24 -4.70 23.09
CA ASP A 96 -6.95 -5.50 24.08
C ASP A 96 -6.86 -7.02 23.79
N GLY A 97 -6.21 -7.40 22.70
CA GLY A 97 -6.06 -8.78 22.26
C GLY A 97 -7.30 -9.35 21.56
N GLU A 98 -8.22 -8.48 21.13
CA GLU A 98 -9.39 -8.88 20.35
C GLU A 98 -9.05 -8.92 18.86
N GLU A 99 -9.48 -9.99 18.18
CA GLU A 99 -9.31 -10.12 16.74
C GLU A 99 -10.38 -9.32 15.98
N GLU A 100 -9.93 -8.53 15.02
CA GLU A 100 -10.82 -7.80 14.13
C GLU A 100 -10.30 -7.80 12.69
N THR A 101 -11.22 -7.64 11.74
CA THR A 101 -10.88 -7.46 10.33
C THR A 101 -10.65 -5.98 10.08
N VAL A 102 -9.43 -5.64 9.69
CA VAL A 102 -9.00 -4.25 9.47
C VAL A 102 -8.72 -4.03 7.99
N ASP A 103 -9.35 -3.01 7.43
CA ASP A 103 -8.97 -2.48 6.13
C ASP A 103 -7.65 -1.70 6.30
N ILE A 104 -6.64 -2.00 5.48
CA ILE A 104 -5.33 -1.35 5.55
C ILE A 104 -5.12 -0.50 4.31
N TYR A 105 -5.17 0.82 4.44
CA TYR A 105 -4.84 1.72 3.35
C TYR A 105 -3.34 1.68 3.05
N THR A 106 -2.99 1.14 1.89
CA THR A 106 -1.62 1.08 1.41
C THR A 106 -1.44 1.91 0.14
N LYS A 107 -0.35 2.68 0.08
CA LYS A 107 -0.01 3.50 -1.09
C LYS A 107 1.44 3.29 -1.48
N PHE A 108 1.65 2.83 -2.70
CA PHE A 108 2.96 2.44 -3.23
C PHE A 108 3.45 3.43 -4.27
N ASN A 109 4.75 3.73 -4.21
CA ASN A 109 5.51 4.24 -5.34
C ASN A 109 6.48 3.15 -5.78
N VAL A 110 6.39 2.70 -7.03
CA VAL A 110 7.31 1.71 -7.61
C VAL A 110 8.33 2.44 -8.45
N ILE A 111 9.59 2.40 -8.01
CA ILE A 111 10.70 3.13 -8.62
C ILE A 111 11.56 2.13 -9.37
N ASP A 112 11.59 2.23 -10.70
CA ASP A 112 12.46 1.44 -11.55
C ASP A 112 13.88 2.05 -11.55
N MET A 113 14.89 1.28 -11.15
CA MET A 113 16.30 1.68 -11.15
C MET A 113 17.09 0.83 -12.13
N PHE A 114 18.30 1.28 -12.52
CA PHE A 114 19.17 0.55 -13.45
C PHE A 114 19.52 -0.88 -13.01
N ASN A 115 19.52 -1.17 -11.70
CA ASN A 115 19.82 -2.48 -11.12
C ASN A 115 18.56 -3.22 -10.60
N GLY A 116 17.38 -2.83 -11.08
CA GLY A 116 16.09 -3.40 -10.71
C GLY A 116 15.20 -2.41 -9.95
N SER A 117 13.99 -2.84 -9.63
CA SER A 117 12.99 -1.97 -9.01
C SER A 117 13.12 -1.92 -7.48
N ARG A 118 12.62 -0.84 -6.89
CA ARG A 118 12.39 -0.68 -5.45
C ARG A 118 10.97 -0.18 -5.23
N THR A 119 10.32 -0.64 -4.17
CA THR A 119 8.98 -0.15 -3.80
C THR A 119 9.03 0.67 -2.51
N VAL A 120 8.47 1.87 -2.54
CA VAL A 120 8.28 2.70 -1.34
C VAL A 120 6.81 2.63 -0.92
N VAL A 121 6.55 2.20 0.30
CA VAL A 121 5.22 2.17 0.91
C VAL A 121 5.02 3.47 1.67
N ILE A 122 4.32 4.40 1.03
CA ILE A 122 4.14 5.78 1.49
C ILE A 122 3.10 5.86 2.61
N SER A 123 2.00 5.13 2.45
CA SER A 123 0.92 5.02 3.43
C SER A 123 0.76 3.55 3.82
N PHE A 124 0.57 3.31 5.11
CA PHE A 124 0.30 2.00 5.69
C PHE A 124 -0.46 2.22 7.01
N HIS A 125 -1.76 2.48 6.92
CA HIS A 125 -2.61 2.88 8.05
C HIS A 125 -4.09 2.54 7.80
N LYS A 126 -4.97 2.70 8.78
CA LYS A 126 -6.43 2.56 8.55
C LYS A 126 -6.94 3.61 7.55
N PRO A 127 -7.88 3.27 6.64
CA PRO A 127 -8.58 4.24 5.83
C PRO A 127 -9.25 5.34 6.65
N ASN A 128 -9.10 6.59 6.24
CA ASN A 128 -9.80 7.75 6.81
C ASN A 128 -10.96 8.24 5.92
N LYS A 129 -11.19 7.56 4.78
CA LYS A 129 -12.22 7.87 3.78
C LYS A 129 -12.83 6.56 3.27
N PRO A 130 -14.06 6.60 2.73
CA PRO A 130 -14.65 5.46 2.04
C PRO A 130 -13.73 4.93 0.93
N ILE A 131 -13.68 3.62 0.79
CA ILE A 131 -12.87 2.93 -0.20
C ILE A 131 -13.74 2.52 -1.37
N ASP A 132 -13.24 2.77 -2.57
CA ASP A 132 -13.86 2.38 -3.83
C ASP A 132 -12.90 1.44 -4.56
N TYR A 133 -13.26 0.16 -4.60
CA TYR A 133 -12.45 -0.90 -5.20
C TYR A 133 -12.73 -1.00 -6.70
N LEU A 134 -11.70 -1.23 -7.51
CA LEU A 134 -11.91 -1.38 -8.96
C LEU A 134 -12.51 -2.74 -9.33
N PHE A 135 -12.14 -3.80 -8.61
CA PHE A 135 -12.42 -5.18 -9.00
C PHE A 135 -13.31 -5.94 -8.02
N ARG A 136 -14.01 -5.25 -7.11
CA ARG A 136 -14.94 -5.83 -6.12
C ARG A 136 -16.35 -5.31 -6.31
#